data_AF-A0A1E3KXF9-F1
#
_entry.id   AF-A0A1E3KXF9-F1
#
_cell.length_a   1.000
_cell.length_b   1.000
_cell.length_c   1.000
_cell.angle_alpha   90.00
_cell.angle_beta   90.00
_cell.angle_gamma   90.00
#
_symmetry.space_group_name_H-M   'P 1'
#
loop_
_entity.id
_entity.type
_entity.pdbx_description
1 polymer ?
#
loop_
_entity_poly.entity_id
_entity_poly.type
_entity_poly.pdbx_seq_one_letter_code
_entity_poly.pdbx_strand_id
1 'polypeptide(L)'
;MSQTVIRKDLIDKAMMKLSSKRALAPDSNYILELNKIFDDHRDLGRDYQAFKITIETCCDILELVEIAPLFLKKTKKLTIESKPDAIDQAYNEIIDAVTATRNKYAHAKTNYKVKGTECPEDQLKEFAELLNMISQQTIRWFSMQKEDNRIV
;
A
#
# COMPACT_ATOMS: atom_id res chain seq x y z
N MET A 1 4.06 7.62 6.26
CA MET A 1 3.82 7.35 4.82
C MET A 1 3.31 8.63 4.18
N SER A 2 3.84 9.02 3.03
CA SER A 2 3.61 10.34 2.44
C SER A 2 2.15 10.52 2.00
N GLN A 3 1.43 11.41 2.67
CA GLN A 3 0.03 11.78 2.36
C GLN A 3 -0.13 12.37 0.95
N THR A 4 0.97 12.80 0.34
CA THR A 4 1.03 13.54 -0.92
C THR A 4 0.56 12.73 -2.13
N VAL A 5 1.02 11.48 -2.26
CA VAL A 5 0.69 10.64 -3.44
C VAL A 5 -0.78 10.21 -3.40
N ILE A 6 -1.26 9.85 -2.20
CA ILE A 6 -2.63 9.39 -1.96
C ILE A 6 -3.65 10.51 -2.23
N ARG A 7 -3.32 11.75 -1.84
CA ARG A 7 -4.20 12.90 -2.07
C ARG A 7 -4.23 13.38 -3.51
N LYS A 8 -3.15 13.19 -4.28
CA LYS A 8 -3.08 13.62 -5.68
C LYS A 8 -4.10 12.88 -6.56
N ASP A 9 -4.20 11.56 -6.45
CA ASP A 9 -5.18 10.77 -7.21
C ASP A 9 -6.64 11.14 -6.87
N LEU A 10 -6.94 11.39 -5.60
CA LEU A 10 -8.26 11.88 -5.17
C LEU A 10 -8.58 13.23 -5.82
N ILE A 11 -7.63 14.17 -5.75
CA ILE A 11 -7.80 15.51 -6.30
C ILE A 11 -8.02 15.44 -7.81
N ASP A 12 -7.23 14.66 -8.54
CA ASP A 12 -7.34 14.53 -9.99
C ASP A 12 -8.70 13.94 -10.41
N LYS A 13 -9.16 12.88 -9.72
CA LYS A 13 -10.48 12.26 -9.96
C LYS A 13 -11.65 13.18 -9.61
N ALA A 14 -11.54 13.92 -8.50
CA ALA A 14 -12.54 14.90 -8.10
C ALA A 14 -12.61 16.07 -9.09
N MET A 15 -11.46 16.60 -9.52
CA MET A 15 -11.37 17.68 -10.50
C MET A 15 -11.95 17.26 -11.86
N MET A 16 -11.65 16.04 -12.30
CA MET A 16 -12.22 15.46 -13.51
C MET A 16 -13.76 15.35 -13.40
N LYS A 17 -14.30 14.96 -12.24
CA LYS A 17 -15.75 14.91 -12.04
C LYS A 17 -16.39 16.30 -12.05
N LEU A 18 -15.76 17.26 -11.37
CA LEU A 18 -16.21 18.66 -11.28
C LEU A 18 -16.10 19.42 -12.62
N SER A 19 -15.26 18.97 -13.55
CA SER A 19 -15.22 19.52 -14.91
C SER A 19 -16.41 19.11 -15.80
N SER A 20 -17.26 18.20 -15.34
CA SER A 20 -18.45 17.79 -16.06
C SER A 20 -19.51 18.89 -16.07
N LYS A 21 -20.27 19.01 -17.17
CA LYS A 21 -21.43 19.93 -17.26
C LYS A 21 -22.49 19.64 -16.19
N ARG A 22 -22.57 18.40 -15.68
CA ARG A 22 -23.45 18.00 -14.57
C ARG A 22 -23.10 18.70 -13.25
N ALA A 23 -21.89 19.24 -13.10
CA ALA A 23 -21.50 20.02 -11.93
C ALA A 23 -22.26 21.34 -11.80
N LEU A 24 -22.74 21.91 -12.92
CA LEU A 24 -23.46 23.19 -12.95
C LEU A 24 -24.94 23.06 -12.55
N ALA A 25 -25.50 21.84 -12.61
CA ALA A 25 -26.85 21.51 -12.20
C ALA A 25 -26.90 20.05 -11.71
N PRO A 26 -26.39 19.78 -10.50
CA PRO A 26 -26.21 18.42 -10.02
C PRO A 26 -27.55 17.75 -9.69
N ASP A 27 -27.73 16.53 -10.21
CA ASP A 27 -28.81 15.62 -9.83
C ASP A 27 -28.38 14.71 -8.66
N SER A 28 -29.35 14.02 -8.04
CA SER A 28 -29.07 13.13 -6.91
C SER A 28 -28.06 12.03 -7.25
N ASN A 29 -28.06 11.52 -8.49
CA ASN A 29 -27.10 10.51 -8.94
C ASN A 29 -25.68 11.08 -9.04
N TYR A 30 -25.53 12.33 -9.49
CA TYR A 30 -24.26 13.02 -9.56
C TYR A 30 -23.67 13.21 -8.16
N ILE A 31 -24.51 13.57 -7.18
CA ILE A 31 -24.09 13.68 -5.77
C ILE A 31 -23.67 12.32 -5.21
N LEU A 32 -24.40 11.24 -5.52
CA LEU A 32 -24.03 9.88 -5.10
C LEU A 32 -22.74 9.38 -5.78
N GLU A 33 -22.54 9.68 -7.06
CA GLU A 33 -21.31 9.37 -7.80
C GLU A 33 -20.11 10.15 -7.25
N LEU A 34 -20.30 11.42 -6.86
CA LEU A 34 -19.28 12.23 -6.22
C LEU A 34 -18.96 11.68 -4.83
N ASN A 35 -19.98 11.39 -4.02
CA ASN A 35 -19.81 10.76 -2.72
C ASN A 35 -19.10 9.40 -2.86
N LYS A 36 -19.39 8.62 -3.91
CA LYS A 36 -18.68 7.39 -4.22
C LYS A 36 -17.21 7.61 -4.56
N ILE A 37 -16.80 8.71 -5.20
CA ILE A 37 -15.37 9.01 -5.40
C ILE A 37 -14.68 9.23 -4.05
N PHE A 38 -15.35 9.91 -3.12
CA PHE A 38 -14.82 10.12 -1.77
C PHE A 38 -14.87 8.85 -0.93
N ASP A 39 -15.95 8.06 -1.00
CA ASP A 39 -16.16 6.80 -0.29
C ASP A 39 -15.28 5.68 -0.84
N ASP A 40 -15.04 5.57 -2.15
CA ASP A 40 -14.05 4.65 -2.73
C ASP A 40 -12.63 5.02 -2.27
N HIS A 41 -12.37 6.31 -1.99
CA HIS A 41 -11.15 6.79 -1.32
C HIS A 41 -11.20 6.63 0.23
N ARG A 42 -12.38 6.45 0.82
CA ARG A 42 -12.62 6.29 2.27
C ARG A 42 -12.60 4.80 2.70
N ASP A 43 -13.07 3.92 1.81
CA ASP A 43 -13.05 2.45 1.84
C ASP A 43 -11.68 1.88 1.39
N LEU A 44 -10.72 2.76 1.08
CA LEU A 44 -9.31 2.47 1.29
C LEU A 44 -9.09 2.17 2.79
N GLY A 45 -9.28 0.91 3.17
CA GLY A 45 -8.80 0.33 4.43
C GLY A 45 -7.34 0.73 4.66
N ARG A 46 -7.16 1.72 5.54
CA ARG A 46 -6.11 2.76 5.58
C ARG A 46 -4.65 2.32 5.49
N ASP A 47 -4.33 1.10 5.89
CA ASP A 47 -2.96 0.61 5.93
C ASP A 47 -2.62 -0.20 4.67
N TYR A 48 -3.52 -1.06 4.18
CA TYR A 48 -3.22 -1.97 3.08
C TYR A 48 -2.86 -1.24 1.79
N GLN A 49 -3.71 -0.30 1.37
CA GLN A 49 -3.51 0.42 0.11
C GLN A 49 -2.36 1.43 0.21
N ALA A 50 -2.16 2.02 1.39
CA ALA A 50 -1.01 2.88 1.65
C ALA A 50 0.30 2.08 1.62
N PHE A 51 0.33 0.89 2.21
CA PHE A 51 1.47 -0.02 2.10
C PHE A 51 1.66 -0.49 0.67
N LYS A 52 0.59 -0.83 -0.05
CA LYS A 52 0.66 -1.23 -1.45
C LYS A 52 1.35 -0.18 -2.31
N ILE A 53 0.80 1.03 -2.34
CA ILE A 53 1.38 2.13 -3.12
C ILE A 53 2.81 2.43 -2.68
N THR A 54 3.08 2.45 -1.37
CA THR A 54 4.41 2.77 -0.85
C THR A 54 5.44 1.71 -1.24
N ILE A 55 5.13 0.43 -1.03
CA ILE A 55 6.07 -0.67 -1.29
C ILE A 55 6.27 -0.83 -2.80
N GLU A 56 5.21 -0.79 -3.62
CA GLU A 56 5.31 -0.89 -5.08
C GLU A 56 6.06 0.29 -5.71
N THR A 57 5.94 1.49 -5.14
CA THR A 57 6.58 2.70 -5.70
C THR A 57 8.02 2.87 -5.23
N CYS A 58 8.28 2.58 -3.95
CA CYS A 58 9.53 2.98 -3.32
C CYS A 58 10.54 1.85 -3.21
N CYS A 59 10.11 0.59 -3.31
CA CYS A 59 10.95 -0.55 -3.00
C CYS A 59 11.36 -1.33 -4.25
N ASP A 60 12.57 -1.89 -4.21
CA ASP A 60 13.02 -2.90 -5.15
C ASP A 60 12.68 -4.29 -4.59
N ILE A 61 11.71 -4.96 -5.23
CA ILE A 61 11.27 -6.30 -4.82
C ILE A 61 12.38 -7.33 -4.84
N LEU A 62 13.37 -7.23 -5.74
CA LEU A 62 14.45 -8.21 -5.82
C LEU A 62 15.34 -8.14 -4.57
N GLU A 63 15.64 -6.94 -4.08
CA GLU A 63 16.35 -6.74 -2.81
C GLU A 63 15.50 -7.21 -1.62
N LEU A 64 14.18 -6.97 -1.65
CA LEU A 64 13.28 -7.41 -0.57
C LEU A 64 13.22 -8.94 -0.46
N VAL A 65 13.30 -9.67 -1.59
CA VAL A 65 13.25 -11.14 -1.61
C VAL A 65 14.48 -11.76 -0.94
N GLU A 66 15.66 -11.14 -1.02
CA GLU A 66 16.90 -11.68 -0.44
C GLU A 66 16.83 -11.85 1.08
N ILE A 67 16.04 -11.01 1.73
CA ILE A 67 15.87 -10.97 3.19
C ILE A 67 14.46 -11.38 3.63
N ALA A 68 13.61 -11.79 2.68
CA ALA A 68 12.23 -12.14 2.98
C ALA A 68 12.17 -13.41 3.87
N PRO A 69 11.40 -13.40 4.97
CA PRO A 69 11.24 -14.57 5.82
C PRO A 69 10.61 -15.74 5.08
N LEU A 70 10.89 -16.96 5.56
CA LEU A 70 10.56 -18.20 4.88
C LEU A 70 9.06 -18.45 4.69
N PHE A 71 8.19 -17.81 5.48
CA PHE A 71 6.74 -17.93 5.35
C PHE A 71 6.17 -17.21 4.12
N LEU A 72 6.89 -16.22 3.57
CA LEU A 72 6.56 -15.59 2.29
C LEU A 72 7.03 -16.53 1.18
N LYS A 73 6.10 -17.25 0.56
CA LYS A 73 6.41 -18.33 -0.38
C LYS A 73 6.54 -17.83 -1.80
N LYS A 74 5.83 -16.76 -2.15
CA LYS A 74 5.83 -16.19 -3.51
C LYS A 74 7.09 -15.36 -3.76
N THR A 75 7.72 -14.84 -2.72
CA THR A 75 9.03 -14.17 -2.80
C THR A 75 10.16 -15.13 -3.18
N LYS A 76 10.20 -16.36 -2.63
CA LYS A 76 11.32 -17.32 -2.80
C LYS A 76 11.68 -17.72 -4.24
N LYS A 77 10.75 -17.54 -5.18
CA LYS A 77 10.95 -17.94 -6.59
C LYS A 77 11.16 -16.76 -7.51
N LEU A 78 11.22 -15.54 -6.97
CA LEU A 78 11.36 -14.35 -7.77
C LEU A 78 12.80 -14.21 -8.27
N THR A 79 12.91 -13.89 -9.55
CA THR A 79 14.17 -13.59 -10.25
C THR A 79 13.94 -12.39 -11.15
N ILE A 80 15.03 -11.80 -11.67
CA ILE A 80 14.95 -10.68 -12.62
C ILE A 80 14.17 -11.02 -13.91
N GLU A 81 14.08 -12.30 -14.26
CA GLU A 81 13.34 -12.80 -15.44
C GLU A 81 11.89 -13.16 -15.13
N SER A 82 11.43 -12.93 -13.89
CA SER A 82 10.07 -13.27 -13.47
C SER A 82 9.03 -12.47 -14.22
N LYS A 83 7.90 -13.11 -14.54
CA LYS A 83 6.77 -12.47 -15.22
C LYS A 83 6.14 -11.39 -14.32
N PRO A 84 5.55 -10.33 -14.91
CA PRO A 84 4.88 -9.28 -14.14
C PRO A 84 3.86 -9.80 -13.12
N ASP A 85 3.07 -10.82 -13.47
CA ASP A 85 2.12 -11.45 -12.54
C ASP A 85 2.80 -12.09 -11.31
N ALA A 86 3.98 -12.70 -11.46
CA ALA A 86 4.71 -13.26 -10.33
C ALA A 86 5.28 -12.16 -9.41
N ILE A 87 5.70 -11.04 -9.99
CA ILE A 87 6.16 -9.86 -9.27
C ILE A 87 5.01 -9.24 -8.47
N ASP A 88 3.87 -9.02 -9.12
CA ASP A 88 2.65 -8.50 -8.46
C ASP A 88 2.21 -9.41 -7.31
N GLN A 89 2.25 -10.72 -7.52
CA GLN A 89 1.91 -11.69 -6.48
C GLN A 89 2.87 -11.65 -5.27
N ALA A 90 4.16 -11.42 -5.49
CA ALA A 90 5.14 -11.27 -4.42
C ALA A 90 4.93 -9.97 -3.64
N TYR A 91 4.67 -8.85 -4.33
CA TYR A 91 4.27 -7.60 -3.68
C TYR A 91 3.04 -7.78 -2.81
N ASN A 92 1.97 -8.34 -3.38
CA ASN A 92 0.71 -8.55 -2.65
C ASN A 92 0.92 -9.44 -1.41
N GLU A 93 1.76 -10.48 -1.49
CA GLU A 93 2.09 -11.34 -0.33
C GLU A 93 2.78 -10.55 0.79
N ILE A 94 3.75 -9.70 0.46
CA ILE A 94 4.42 -8.82 1.43
C ILE A 94 3.42 -7.86 2.05
N ILE A 95 2.61 -7.17 1.23
CA ILE A 95 1.65 -6.16 1.70
C ILE A 95 0.59 -6.81 2.62
N ASP A 96 0.08 -7.99 2.25
CA ASP A 96 -0.85 -8.76 3.06
C ASP A 96 -0.23 -9.11 4.41
N ALA A 97 1.02 -9.58 4.43
CA ALA A 97 1.73 -9.95 5.64
C ALA A 97 2.00 -8.74 6.55
N VAL A 98 2.45 -7.61 6.00
CA VAL A 98 2.67 -6.36 6.74
C VAL A 98 1.37 -5.87 7.37
N THR A 99 0.31 -5.82 6.59
CA THR A 99 -0.99 -5.32 7.05
C THR A 99 -1.58 -6.24 8.11
N ALA A 100 -1.59 -7.56 7.88
CA ALA A 100 -2.16 -8.53 8.81
C ALA A 100 -1.36 -8.57 10.12
N THR A 101 -0.02 -8.62 10.03
CA THR A 101 0.85 -8.66 11.21
C THR A 101 0.70 -7.39 12.04
N ARG A 102 0.71 -6.21 11.41
CA ARG A 102 0.48 -4.93 12.12
C ARG A 102 -0.88 -4.94 12.81
N ASN A 103 -1.94 -5.40 12.13
CA ASN A 103 -3.28 -5.41 12.71
C ASN A 103 -3.41 -6.39 13.88
N LYS A 104 -2.76 -7.56 13.81
CA LYS A 104 -2.67 -8.52 14.92
C LYS A 104 -2.12 -7.85 16.18
N TYR A 105 -1.02 -7.11 16.08
CA TYR A 105 -0.40 -6.46 17.24
C TYR A 105 -1.10 -5.17 17.67
N ALA A 106 -1.60 -4.36 16.73
CA ALA A 106 -2.29 -3.10 17.03
C ALA A 106 -3.68 -3.32 17.66
N HIS A 107 -4.39 -4.39 17.30
CA HIS A 107 -5.74 -4.71 17.78
C HIS A 107 -5.79 -5.91 18.74
N ALA A 108 -4.66 -6.32 19.32
CA ALA A 108 -4.54 -7.48 20.20
C ALA A 108 -5.48 -7.48 21.43
N LYS A 109 -6.14 -6.35 21.77
CA LYS A 109 -7.09 -6.22 22.88
C LYS A 109 -8.56 -6.23 22.48
N THR A 110 -8.91 -6.33 21.19
CA THR A 110 -10.28 -6.17 20.69
C THR A 110 -10.56 -7.10 19.51
N ASN A 111 -11.38 -8.15 19.70
CA ASN A 111 -12.05 -8.97 18.67
C ASN A 111 -11.33 -9.20 17.32
N TYR A 112 -10.00 -9.24 17.29
CA TYR A 112 -9.24 -9.35 16.05
C TYR A 112 -9.45 -10.75 15.45
N LYS A 113 -9.90 -10.81 14.19
CA LYS A 113 -10.01 -12.06 13.45
C LYS A 113 -8.73 -12.28 12.66
N VAL A 114 -8.04 -13.37 12.98
CA VAL A 114 -6.83 -13.82 12.29
C VAL A 114 -7.15 -14.04 10.81
N LYS A 115 -6.31 -13.50 9.92
CA LYS A 115 -6.45 -13.62 8.46
C LYS A 115 -5.69 -14.82 7.89
N GLY A 116 -4.71 -15.34 8.62
CA GLY A 116 -3.87 -16.47 8.20
C GLY A 116 -2.64 -16.06 7.38
N THR A 117 -2.44 -14.76 7.17
CA THR A 117 -1.29 -14.18 6.46
C THR A 117 -0.33 -13.44 7.41
N GLU A 118 -0.61 -13.45 8.71
CA GLU A 118 0.27 -12.87 9.73
C GLU A 118 1.62 -13.59 9.80
N CYS A 119 2.66 -12.83 10.12
CA CYS A 119 3.99 -13.37 10.39
C CYS A 119 3.93 -14.35 11.57
N PRO A 120 4.44 -15.58 11.40
CA PRO A 120 4.68 -16.51 12.50
C PRO A 120 5.63 -15.92 13.54
N GLU A 121 5.46 -16.30 14.81
CA GLU A 121 6.23 -15.73 15.93
C GLU A 121 7.72 -16.08 15.87
N ASP A 122 8.04 -17.26 15.36
CA ASP A 122 9.40 -17.77 15.15
C ASP A 122 10.15 -17.04 14.02
N GLN A 123 9.45 -16.30 13.17
CA GLN A 123 10.01 -15.57 12.01
C GLN A 123 9.90 -14.04 12.15
N LEU A 124 9.52 -13.55 13.32
CA LEU A 124 9.36 -12.10 13.56
C LEU A 124 10.67 -11.33 13.41
N LYS A 125 11.82 -11.97 13.66
CA LYS A 125 13.13 -11.32 13.55
C LYS A 125 13.44 -11.01 12.08
N GLU A 126 13.35 -12.00 11.22
CA GLU A 126 13.55 -11.87 9.77
C GLU A 126 12.50 -10.93 9.17
N PHE A 127 11.26 -10.99 9.66
CA PHE A 127 10.22 -10.06 9.25
C PHE A 127 10.51 -8.60 9.66
N ALA A 128 11.10 -8.38 10.84
CA ALA A 128 11.54 -7.05 11.25
C ALA A 128 12.70 -6.53 10.39
N GLU A 129 13.62 -7.40 9.97
CA GLU A 129 14.69 -7.07 9.03
C GLU A 129 14.13 -6.65 7.66
N LEU A 130 13.12 -7.38 7.15
CA LEU A 130 12.38 -7.00 5.94
C LEU A 130 11.72 -5.61 6.07
N LEU A 131 11.01 -5.35 7.19
CA LEU A 131 10.38 -4.05 7.45
C LEU A 131 11.40 -2.91 7.55
N ASN A 132 12.58 -3.19 8.10
CA ASN A 132 13.68 -2.23 8.16
C ASN A 132 14.17 -1.86 6.76
N MET A 133 14.32 -2.83 5.85
CA MET A 133 14.71 -2.56 4.46
C MET A 133 13.66 -1.74 3.71
N ILE A 134 12.38 -2.11 3.82
CA ILE A 134 11.26 -1.35 3.25
C ILE A 134 11.31 0.10 3.71
N SER A 135 11.57 0.32 5.00
CA SER A 135 11.67 1.66 5.58
C SER A 135 12.85 2.45 5.01
N GLN A 136 14.02 1.82 4.88
CA GLN A 136 15.21 2.45 4.29
C GLN A 136 15.00 2.84 2.84
N GLN A 137 14.47 1.94 2.00
CA GLN A 137 14.19 2.22 0.59
C GLN A 137 13.14 3.32 0.44
N THR A 138 12.10 3.32 1.28
CA THR A 138 11.09 4.40 1.33
C THR A 138 11.72 5.77 1.65
N ILE A 139 12.61 5.84 2.66
CA ILE A 139 13.30 7.08 3.05
C ILE A 139 14.23 7.57 1.93
N ARG A 140 14.98 6.66 1.31
CA ARG A 140 15.88 6.98 0.18
C ARG A 140 15.10 7.51 -1.01
N TRP A 141 14.03 6.81 -1.40
CA TRP A 141 13.16 7.23 -2.50
C TRP A 141 12.59 8.63 -2.25
N PHE A 142 12.12 8.89 -1.03
CA PHE A 142 11.60 10.21 -0.64
C PHE A 142 12.68 11.30 -0.70
N SER A 143 13.88 11.00 -0.21
CA SER A 143 15.03 11.93 -0.21
C SER A 143 15.50 12.31 -1.62
N MET A 144 15.22 11.46 -2.62
CA MET A 144 15.55 11.71 -4.02
C MET A 144 14.50 12.55 -4.77
N GLN A 145 13.31 12.78 -4.18
CA GLN A 145 12.28 13.61 -4.82
C GLN A 145 12.68 15.10 -4.76
N LYS A 146 12.48 15.85 -5.85
CA LYS A 146 12.66 17.31 -5.90
C LYS A 146 11.75 18.02 -4.90
N GLU A 147 12.20 19.15 -4.34
CA GLU A 147 11.45 19.90 -3.30
C GLU A 147 10.03 20.30 -3.75
N ASP A 148 9.84 20.66 -5.02
CA ASP A 148 8.52 21.04 -5.57
C ASP A 148 7.47 19.91 -5.52
N ASN A 149 7.90 18.66 -5.35
CA ASN A 149 7.02 17.49 -5.21
C ASN A 149 6.83 17.05 -3.75
N ARG A 150 7.49 17.71 -2.77
CA ARG A 150 7.39 17.38 -1.35
C ARG A 150 6.29 18.22 -0.70
N ILE A 151 5.14 17.61 -0.41
CA ILE A 151 4.12 18.24 0.45
C ILE A 151 4.35 17.75 1.88
N VAL A 152 4.62 18.68 2.79
CA VAL A 152 4.78 18.46 4.25
C VAL A 152 3.42 18.56 4.93
#